data_AF-A0A7Y5NWX5-F1
#
_entry.id   AF-A0A7Y5NWX5-F1
#
_cell.length_a   1.000
_cell.length_b   1.000
_cell.length_c   1.000
_cell.angle_alpha   90.00
_cell.angle_beta   90.00
_cell.angle_gamma   90.00
#
_symmetry.space_group_name_H-M   'P 1'
#
loop_
_entity.id
_entity.type
_entity.pdbx_description
1 polymer ?
#
loop_
_entity_poly.entity_id
_entity_poly.type
_entity_poly.pdbx_seq_one_letter_code
_entity_poly.pdbx_strand_id
1 'polypeptide(L)'
;MGRLPFAISFAFVMSAACAEGTLIQGGGNAGGDAPEAGGAGGASDGGAAADGGSGGNGAGPSCGDGSVDPGEDCDGTLLGAATCESLRFAGGVLSCDSTCSFDTSQCLETLCDGVMIDEGEECDGANLAGQTCSTKGFAGGVLTCAPETCLFDTAACKPALDEGFEAGALPVGFTGSGWYVDAATGYSSTHSARSGVISDYGVTSLYATVKYDVAGTVTFWHFESSESGYDYLGFYVDNILQQQWSGSTAWAQASYSVGPGTHAFEWRYSKDGSLSSGSDAVWVDGILATNGYMP
;
A
#
# COMPACT_ATOMS: atom_id res chain seq x y z
N MET A 1 -51.91 -2.49 -15.67
CA MET A 1 -51.35 -1.53 -14.70
C MET A 1 -50.59 -2.31 -13.63
N GLY A 2 -49.26 -2.37 -13.73
CA GLY A 2 -48.39 -3.13 -12.84
C GLY A 2 -47.12 -2.32 -12.56
N ARG A 3 -46.75 -2.26 -11.28
CA ARG A 3 -45.90 -1.27 -10.62
C ARG A 3 -44.43 -1.28 -11.08
N LEU A 4 -43.88 -0.07 -11.26
CA LEU A 4 -42.44 0.23 -11.33
C LEU A 4 -41.76 0.05 -9.96
N PRO A 5 -40.50 -0.41 -9.89
CA PRO A 5 -39.64 -0.16 -8.76
C PRO A 5 -38.55 0.88 -9.07
N PHE A 6 -38.57 1.93 -8.25
CA PHE A 6 -37.45 2.65 -7.62
C PHE A 6 -36.12 2.79 -8.38
N ALA A 7 -35.87 4.00 -8.88
CA ALA A 7 -34.55 4.53 -9.14
C ALA A 7 -33.95 5.06 -7.82
N ILE A 8 -32.79 4.53 -7.41
CA ILE A 8 -31.96 5.10 -6.35
C ILE A 8 -30.89 5.94 -7.05
N SER A 9 -31.02 7.26 -6.91
CA SER A 9 -30.05 8.25 -7.38
C SER A 9 -29.01 8.46 -6.27
N PHE A 10 -27.77 8.01 -6.48
CA PHE A 10 -26.64 8.36 -5.62
C PHE A 10 -25.97 9.61 -6.19
N ALA A 11 -26.22 10.75 -5.55
CA ALA A 11 -25.47 11.97 -5.78
C ALA A 11 -24.10 11.85 -5.07
N PHE A 12 -23.02 11.80 -5.86
CA PHE A 12 -21.66 11.92 -5.36
C PHE A 12 -21.35 13.40 -5.16
N VAL A 13 -21.18 13.83 -3.91
CA VAL A 13 -20.73 15.19 -3.58
C VAL A 13 -19.20 15.17 -3.60
N MET A 14 -18.61 15.70 -4.67
CA MET A 14 -17.20 16.05 -4.73
C MET A 14 -16.95 17.19 -3.73
N SER A 15 -16.13 16.96 -2.70
CA SER A 15 -15.57 18.05 -1.90
C SER A 15 -14.08 18.19 -2.22
N ALA A 16 -13.77 19.26 -2.95
CA ALA A 16 -12.42 19.75 -3.16
C ALA A 16 -12.03 20.67 -2.00
N ALA A 17 -10.88 20.41 -1.38
CA ALA A 17 -10.18 21.40 -0.58
C ALA A 17 -8.67 21.19 -0.74
N CYS A 18 -8.06 22.06 -1.55
CA CYS A 18 -6.62 22.27 -1.58
C CYS A 18 -6.32 23.35 -0.52
N ALA A 19 -5.54 23.02 0.51
CA ALA A 19 -5.09 23.99 1.50
C ALA A 19 -3.66 24.41 1.17
N GLU A 20 -3.49 25.65 0.70
CA GLU A 20 -2.19 26.31 0.69
C GLU A 20 -1.96 26.93 2.06
N GLY A 21 -0.91 26.49 2.75
CA GLY A 21 -0.48 27.03 4.03
C GLY A 21 0.93 27.58 3.92
N THR A 22 1.07 28.91 4.01
CA THR A 22 2.22 29.57 4.66
C THR A 22 1.83 31.02 4.95
N LEU A 23 1.91 31.43 6.22
CA LEU A 23 2.50 32.71 6.63
C LEU A 23 2.81 32.70 8.14
N ILE A 24 3.95 33.32 8.45
CA ILE A 24 4.74 33.27 9.68
C ILE A 24 4.40 34.47 10.60
N GLN A 25 4.84 34.37 11.87
CA GLN A 25 5.04 35.42 12.91
C GLN A 25 3.82 35.71 13.82
N GLY A 26 3.91 35.84 15.13
CA GLY A 26 5.04 35.81 16.09
C GLY A 26 4.63 36.53 17.39
N GLY A 27 5.15 36.08 18.54
CA GLY A 27 5.42 36.87 19.75
C GLY A 27 4.32 37.11 20.79
N GLY A 28 4.67 37.02 22.09
CA GLY A 28 4.00 37.80 23.13
C GLY A 28 3.76 37.16 24.52
N ASN A 29 4.84 37.03 25.29
CA ASN A 29 5.04 37.05 26.75
C ASN A 29 3.86 37.29 27.76
N ALA A 30 4.04 36.70 28.94
CA ALA A 30 3.86 37.25 30.30
C ALA A 30 2.71 36.73 31.20
N GLY A 31 3.11 36.07 32.30
CA GLY A 31 2.79 36.48 33.68
C GLY A 31 1.56 35.88 34.36
N GLY A 32 1.74 35.39 35.60
CA GLY A 32 0.64 35.19 36.55
C GLY A 32 0.97 34.22 37.71
N ASP A 33 1.14 34.80 38.89
CA ASP A 33 1.54 34.21 40.18
C ASP A 33 0.51 33.29 40.91
N ALA A 34 1.06 32.39 41.76
CA ALA A 34 0.63 31.98 43.13
C ALA A 34 -0.67 31.14 43.38
N PRO A 35 -0.89 30.51 44.57
CA PRO A 35 0.02 29.89 45.56
C PRO A 35 -0.44 28.51 46.16
N GLU A 36 0.47 27.90 46.93
CA GLU A 36 0.35 27.03 48.14
C GLU A 36 -0.90 26.18 48.51
N ALA A 37 -0.62 24.89 48.81
CA ALA A 37 -0.74 24.21 50.13
C ALA A 37 -1.55 22.90 50.21
N GLY A 38 -0.89 21.85 50.72
CA GLY A 38 -1.41 21.01 51.80
C GLY A 38 -1.85 19.56 51.46
N GLY A 39 -1.21 18.57 52.08
CA GLY A 39 -1.78 17.23 52.20
C GLY A 39 -0.78 16.13 52.57
N ALA A 40 -0.76 15.74 53.85
CA ALA A 40 0.16 14.80 54.48
C ALA A 40 -0.23 13.31 54.30
N GLY A 41 0.74 12.42 54.55
CA GLY A 41 0.47 11.11 55.14
C GLY A 41 1.44 9.99 54.78
N GLY A 42 1.98 9.32 55.80
CA GLY A 42 2.32 7.89 55.72
C GLY A 42 3.76 7.52 56.05
N ALA A 43 4.03 7.28 57.33
CA ALA A 43 5.24 6.64 57.82
C ALA A 43 5.22 5.11 57.61
N SER A 44 6.41 4.52 57.45
CA SER A 44 6.69 3.16 57.94
C SER A 44 8.19 3.00 58.20
N ASP A 45 8.52 2.82 59.49
CA ASP A 45 9.81 2.33 59.98
C ASP A 45 10.08 0.89 59.54
N GLY A 46 11.35 0.54 59.35
CA GLY A 46 11.76 -0.85 59.37
C GLY A 46 13.20 -1.14 58.92
N GLY A 47 14.14 -1.19 59.88
CA GLY A 47 15.13 -2.28 59.90
C GLY A 47 16.52 -1.99 59.33
N ALA A 48 17.47 -1.85 60.26
CA ALA A 48 18.91 -1.69 60.08
C ALA A 48 19.63 -2.86 59.40
N ALA A 49 20.69 -2.52 58.66
CA ALA A 49 21.96 -3.25 58.73
C ALA A 49 23.11 -2.24 58.58
N ALA A 50 23.88 -2.07 59.65
CA ALA A 50 25.16 -1.39 59.63
C ALA A 50 26.23 -2.36 59.13
N ASP A 51 27.03 -1.94 58.16
CA ASP A 51 28.43 -2.34 58.10
C ASP A 51 29.29 -1.07 58.05
N GLY A 52 30.16 -0.95 59.04
CA GLY A 52 30.99 0.22 59.27
C GLY A 52 32.40 -0.04 58.77
N GLY A 53 32.97 0.93 58.04
CA GLY A 53 34.34 0.76 57.57
C GLY A 53 34.96 1.95 56.84
N SER A 54 35.22 3.03 57.57
CA SER A 54 36.39 3.91 57.40
C SER A 54 36.41 4.95 56.26
N GLY A 55 36.05 6.18 56.63
CA GLY A 55 36.99 7.32 56.62
C GLY A 55 37.67 7.68 55.31
N GLY A 56 37.01 8.55 54.55
CA GLY A 56 37.63 9.37 53.51
C GLY A 56 36.81 10.63 53.29
N ASN A 57 37.28 11.77 53.78
CA ASN A 57 36.75 13.07 53.37
C ASN A 57 37.03 13.26 51.88
N GLY A 58 35.98 13.15 51.09
CA GLY A 58 35.98 13.26 49.64
C GLY A 58 34.66 12.71 49.15
N ALA A 59 33.56 13.44 49.42
CA ALA A 59 32.29 13.21 48.77
C ALA A 59 32.47 13.57 47.28
N GLY A 60 33.08 12.64 46.54
CA GLY A 60 32.86 12.55 45.12
C GLY A 60 31.43 12.07 44.90
N PRO A 61 30.79 12.48 43.80
CA PRO A 61 29.43 12.09 43.47
C PRO A 61 29.29 10.57 43.56
N SER A 62 28.29 10.12 44.32
CA SER A 62 28.10 8.70 44.65
C SER A 62 26.93 8.14 43.87
N CYS A 63 27.25 7.35 42.86
CA CYS A 63 26.26 6.73 42.00
C CYS A 63 25.25 5.85 42.76
N GLY A 64 23.96 6.10 42.52
CA GLY A 64 22.83 5.37 43.09
C GLY A 64 22.28 5.98 44.38
N ASP A 65 22.53 7.27 44.63
CA ASP A 65 22.03 7.99 45.81
C ASP A 65 20.69 8.71 45.57
N GLY A 66 20.15 8.61 44.34
CA GLY A 66 18.87 9.17 43.96
C GLY A 66 18.93 10.64 43.52
N SER A 67 20.13 11.16 43.25
CA SER A 67 20.38 12.48 42.65
C SER A 67 21.37 12.36 41.50
N VAL A 68 21.20 13.17 40.44
CA VAL A 68 22.23 13.30 39.39
C VAL A 68 23.17 14.43 39.80
N ASP A 69 24.37 14.09 40.28
CA ASP A 69 25.34 15.05 40.79
C ASP A 69 26.29 15.61 39.71
N PRO A 70 27.00 16.73 39.98
CA PRO A 70 28.00 17.26 39.04
C PRO A 70 29.11 16.25 38.73
N GLY A 71 29.10 15.73 37.49
CA GLY A 71 30.07 14.73 37.01
C GLY A 71 29.46 13.35 36.72
N GLU A 72 28.16 13.17 36.99
CA GLU A 72 27.38 11.99 36.61
C GLU A 72 26.51 12.31 35.39
N ASP A 73 26.34 11.32 34.51
CA ASP A 73 25.43 11.43 33.37
C ASP A 73 23.99 11.03 33.76
N CYS A 74 23.83 10.15 34.76
CA CYS A 74 22.57 9.63 35.26
C CYS A 74 22.74 9.06 36.69
N ASP A 75 21.64 8.75 37.40
CA ASP A 75 21.65 8.01 38.68
C ASP A 75 20.50 7.00 38.73
N GLY A 76 20.82 5.70 38.64
CA GLY A 76 19.80 4.64 38.65
C GLY A 76 18.76 4.79 37.53
N THR A 77 17.53 5.17 37.88
CA THR A 77 16.45 5.45 36.89
C THR A 77 16.33 6.94 36.53
N LEU A 78 17.09 7.82 37.18
CA LEU A 78 17.14 9.26 36.88
C LEU A 78 18.08 9.50 35.70
N LEU A 79 17.53 9.44 34.49
CA LEU A 79 18.26 9.66 33.24
C LEU A 79 18.31 11.13 32.79
N GLY A 80 17.79 12.07 33.59
CA GLY A 80 17.84 13.50 33.25
C GLY A 80 17.08 13.88 31.97
N ALA A 81 16.07 13.10 31.57
CA ALA A 81 15.37 13.17 30.29
C ALA A 81 16.20 12.77 29.05
N ALA A 82 17.39 12.22 29.25
CA ALA A 82 18.13 11.56 28.17
C ALA A 82 17.43 10.26 27.76
N THR A 83 17.46 10.02 26.45
CA THR A 83 17.02 8.79 25.80
C THR A 83 18.07 8.34 24.80
N CYS A 84 17.98 7.12 24.28
CA CYS A 84 18.88 6.64 23.23
C CYS A 84 18.89 7.58 22.01
N GLU A 85 17.73 8.13 21.63
CA GLU A 85 17.59 9.12 20.54
C GLU A 85 18.34 10.42 20.83
N SER A 86 18.30 10.89 22.09
CA SER A 86 19.04 12.09 22.50
C SER A 86 20.56 11.91 22.42
N LEU A 87 21.03 10.67 22.54
CA LEU A 87 22.44 10.27 22.41
C LEU A 87 22.81 9.87 20.97
N ARG A 88 21.92 10.12 20.00
CA ARG A 88 22.05 9.81 18.57
C ARG A 88 22.02 8.33 18.21
N PHE A 89 21.42 7.50 19.05
CA PHE A 89 21.00 6.15 18.66
C PHE A 89 19.64 6.21 17.97
N ALA A 90 19.29 5.12 17.30
CA ALA A 90 18.07 5.04 16.51
C ALA A 90 16.82 4.79 17.38
N GLY A 91 17.01 4.21 18.57
CA GLY A 91 15.97 3.92 19.56
C GLY A 91 16.53 3.06 20.71
N GLY A 92 15.64 2.38 21.45
CA GLY A 92 16.01 1.41 22.50
C GLY A 92 15.85 1.93 23.93
N VAL A 93 16.31 1.13 24.90
CA VAL A 93 16.19 1.46 26.33
C VAL A 93 17.52 1.97 26.84
N LEU A 94 17.55 3.25 27.23
CA LEU A 94 18.70 3.83 27.89
C LEU A 94 18.68 3.43 29.38
N SER A 95 19.78 2.88 29.88
CA SER A 95 19.95 2.60 31.31
C SER A 95 21.14 3.34 31.89
N CYS A 96 21.20 3.40 33.22
CA CYS A 96 22.34 3.94 33.95
C CYS A 96 23.20 2.80 34.50
N ASP A 97 24.51 2.81 34.23
CA ASP A 97 25.41 1.81 34.79
C ASP A 97 25.81 2.11 36.25
N SER A 98 26.52 1.18 36.90
CA SER A 98 27.01 1.34 38.27
C SER A 98 28.10 2.40 38.45
N THR A 99 28.53 3.03 37.35
CA THR A 99 29.49 4.14 37.33
C THR A 99 28.82 5.48 37.00
N CYS A 100 27.49 5.51 36.96
CA CYS A 100 26.67 6.69 36.65
C CYS A 100 26.98 7.29 35.28
N SER A 101 27.34 6.41 34.35
CA SER A 101 27.43 6.68 32.92
C SER A 101 26.24 6.07 32.19
N PHE A 102 25.87 6.68 31.07
CA PHE A 102 24.83 6.12 30.20
C PHE A 102 25.25 4.77 29.63
N ASP A 103 24.52 3.72 29.96
CA ASP A 103 24.64 2.40 29.35
C ASP A 103 23.82 2.36 28.07
N THR A 104 24.54 2.41 26.95
CA THR A 104 23.97 2.39 25.59
C THR A 104 23.93 0.97 25.00
N SER A 105 24.25 -0.06 25.78
CA SER A 105 24.24 -1.46 25.30
C SER A 105 22.86 -1.97 24.89
N GLN A 106 21.79 -1.34 25.39
CA GLN A 106 20.40 -1.57 24.99
C GLN A 106 19.83 -0.47 24.09
N CYS A 107 20.67 0.47 23.66
CA CYS A 107 20.31 1.38 22.58
C CYS A 107 20.49 0.70 21.23
N LEU A 108 19.55 0.91 20.34
CA LEU A 108 19.55 0.36 19.00
C LEU A 108 20.41 1.24 18.09
N GLU A 109 21.47 0.67 17.53
CA GLU A 109 22.31 1.37 16.53
C GLU A 109 21.58 1.51 15.17
N THR A 110 20.59 0.66 14.93
CA THR A 110 19.70 0.67 13.77
C THR A 110 18.27 0.45 14.27
N LEU A 111 17.32 1.32 13.90
CA LEU A 111 15.91 0.91 13.82
C LEU A 111 15.91 -0.33 12.92
N CYS A 112 15.14 -1.38 13.09
CA CYS A 112 15.16 -2.58 12.22
C CYS A 112 16.27 -3.58 12.55
N ASP A 113 16.34 -4.03 13.80
CA ASP A 113 17.28 -5.05 14.25
C ASP A 113 16.83 -6.50 13.97
N GLY A 114 15.61 -6.67 13.44
CA GLY A 114 14.99 -7.92 13.01
C GLY A 114 14.38 -8.76 14.13
N VAL A 115 14.29 -8.23 15.36
CA VAL A 115 13.80 -8.94 16.53
C VAL A 115 12.31 -8.65 16.79
N MET A 116 11.93 -7.38 16.84
CA MET A 116 10.58 -6.93 17.19
C MET A 116 10.32 -5.50 16.71
N ILE A 117 9.06 -5.20 16.41
CA ILE A 117 8.64 -3.85 16.01
C ILE A 117 8.56 -2.99 17.25
N ASP A 118 9.48 -2.02 17.37
CA ASP A 118 9.58 -1.11 18.50
C ASP A 118 8.75 0.17 18.31
N GLU A 119 8.67 0.99 19.37
CA GLU A 119 7.99 2.29 19.31
C GLU A 119 8.69 3.21 18.30
N GLY A 120 7.94 3.65 17.29
CA GLY A 120 8.48 4.47 16.19
C GLY A 120 8.75 3.69 14.89
N GLU A 121 8.62 2.36 14.91
CA GLU A 121 8.76 1.51 13.73
C GLU A 121 7.38 1.11 13.16
N GLU A 122 7.27 1.05 11.82
CA GLU A 122 6.10 0.46 11.16
C GLU A 122 6.30 -1.03 10.86
N CYS A 123 7.55 -1.45 10.71
CA CYS A 123 7.99 -2.82 10.45
C CYS A 123 9.42 -3.00 10.96
N ASP A 124 9.84 -4.25 11.09
CA ASP A 124 11.20 -4.58 11.52
C ASP A 124 11.72 -5.78 10.70
N GLY A 125 12.62 -5.49 9.75
CA GLY A 125 13.20 -6.50 8.87
C GLY A 125 12.14 -7.30 8.11
N ALA A 126 11.97 -8.58 8.46
CA ALA A 126 10.94 -9.46 7.89
C ALA A 126 9.60 -9.41 8.63
N ASN A 127 9.57 -8.82 9.83
CA ASN A 127 8.36 -8.63 10.61
C ASN A 127 7.58 -7.41 10.07
N LEU A 128 6.62 -7.66 9.20
CA LEU A 128 5.78 -6.63 8.58
C LEU A 128 4.47 -6.37 9.36
N ALA A 129 4.33 -6.84 10.61
CA ALA A 129 3.08 -6.75 11.37
C ALA A 129 1.84 -7.33 10.64
N GLY A 130 2.04 -8.35 9.79
CA GLY A 130 0.98 -8.91 8.94
C GLY A 130 0.49 -7.97 7.82
N GLN A 131 1.16 -6.85 7.59
CA GLN A 131 0.88 -5.97 6.46
C GLN A 131 1.38 -6.60 5.15
N THR A 132 0.68 -6.27 4.08
CA THR A 132 0.98 -6.69 2.71
C THR A 132 0.78 -5.50 1.78
N CYS A 133 1.20 -5.62 0.52
CA CYS A 133 0.88 -4.61 -0.48
C CYS A 133 -0.64 -4.36 -0.57
N SER A 134 -1.46 -5.40 -0.42
CA SER A 134 -2.92 -5.30 -0.41
C SER A 134 -3.47 -4.47 0.75
N THR A 135 -2.90 -4.60 1.96
CA THR A 135 -3.32 -3.76 3.11
C THR A 135 -2.83 -2.32 2.99
N LYS A 136 -1.84 -2.06 2.13
CA LYS A 136 -1.35 -0.72 1.78
C LYS A 136 -2.02 -0.12 0.53
N GLY A 137 -3.07 -0.77 0.01
CA GLY A 137 -3.90 -0.24 -1.09
C GLY A 137 -3.44 -0.62 -2.49
N PHE A 138 -2.47 -1.50 -2.63
CA PHE A 138 -2.03 -2.06 -3.92
C PHE A 138 -2.78 -3.35 -4.25
N ALA A 139 -2.73 -3.81 -5.50
CA ALA A 139 -3.36 -5.09 -5.86
C ALA A 139 -2.53 -6.30 -5.37
N GLY A 140 -1.22 -6.13 -5.23
CA GLY A 140 -0.33 -7.13 -4.64
C GLY A 140 1.13 -6.77 -4.85
N GLY A 141 2.00 -7.78 -4.97
CA GLY A 141 3.45 -7.61 -5.07
C GLY A 141 4.16 -7.97 -3.77
N VAL A 142 5.36 -7.41 -3.57
CA VAL A 142 6.18 -7.69 -2.38
C VAL A 142 6.30 -6.41 -1.55
N LEU A 143 5.84 -6.47 -0.31
CA LEU A 143 6.05 -5.42 0.68
C LEU A 143 7.35 -5.74 1.42
N THR A 144 8.23 -4.77 1.58
CA THR A 144 9.47 -4.91 2.35
C THR A 144 9.56 -3.87 3.45
N CYS A 145 10.46 -4.07 4.41
CA CYS A 145 10.79 -3.06 5.39
C CYS A 145 12.06 -2.34 4.96
N ALA A 146 12.02 -1.00 4.92
CA ALA A 146 13.19 -0.20 4.59
C ALA A 146 14.22 -0.29 5.74
N PRO A 147 15.42 -0.82 5.51
CA PRO A 147 16.37 -1.15 6.59
C PRO A 147 16.95 0.07 7.31
N GLU A 148 16.81 1.27 6.73
CA GLU A 148 17.35 2.52 7.31
C GLU A 148 16.30 3.31 8.08
N THR A 149 15.01 3.06 7.83
CA THR A 149 13.92 3.90 8.36
C THR A 149 12.82 3.13 9.06
N CYS A 150 12.79 1.79 8.96
CA CYS A 150 11.71 0.97 9.53
C CYS A 150 10.30 1.35 9.09
N LEU A 151 10.23 1.91 7.89
CA LEU A 151 8.99 2.22 7.20
C LEU A 151 8.74 1.14 6.14
N PHE A 152 7.47 0.91 5.85
CA PHE A 152 7.12 0.03 4.74
C PHE A 152 7.64 0.58 3.42
N ASP A 153 8.44 -0.23 2.74
CA ASP A 153 8.86 0.01 1.38
C ASP A 153 7.85 -0.63 0.42
N THR A 154 7.20 0.22 -0.37
CA THR A 154 6.17 -0.17 -1.34
C THR A 154 6.69 -0.18 -2.79
N ALA A 155 8.01 -0.03 -3.00
CA ALA A 155 8.60 0.03 -4.34
C ALA A 155 8.36 -1.26 -5.16
N ALA A 156 8.25 -2.41 -4.50
CA ALA A 156 7.93 -3.69 -5.12
C ALA A 156 6.43 -4.05 -5.06
N CYS A 157 5.58 -3.16 -4.53
CA CYS A 157 4.13 -3.29 -4.64
C CYS A 157 3.66 -2.94 -6.04
N LYS A 158 2.59 -3.60 -6.48
CA LYS A 158 2.06 -3.52 -7.83
C LYS A 158 0.63 -2.98 -7.79
N PRO A 159 0.33 -1.90 -8.53
CA PRO A 159 -1.04 -1.41 -8.64
C PRO A 159 -1.93 -2.44 -9.35
N ALA A 160 -3.25 -2.26 -9.22
CA ALA A 160 -4.19 -3.03 -10.03
C ALA A 160 -3.91 -2.81 -11.52
N LEU A 161 -4.09 -3.84 -12.34
CA LEU A 161 -4.18 -3.63 -13.78
C LEU A 161 -5.42 -2.77 -14.05
N ASP A 162 -5.20 -1.60 -14.64
CA ASP A 162 -6.24 -0.67 -15.08
C ASP A 162 -5.76 -0.06 -16.40
N GLU A 163 -6.27 -0.57 -17.51
CA GLU A 163 -5.81 -0.22 -18.85
C GLU A 163 -6.97 0.21 -19.77
N GLY A 164 -6.93 1.47 -20.19
CA GLY A 164 -7.85 2.08 -21.17
C GLY A 164 -7.18 2.39 -22.52
N PHE A 165 -5.95 1.94 -22.75
CA PHE A 165 -5.14 2.09 -23.96
C PHE A 165 -4.80 3.52 -24.37
N GLU A 166 -4.99 4.49 -23.48
CA GLU A 166 -4.86 5.92 -23.79
C GLU A 166 -3.44 6.39 -24.06
N ALA A 167 -2.43 5.56 -23.79
CA ALA A 167 -1.06 5.78 -24.20
C ALA A 167 -0.84 5.62 -25.73
N GLY A 168 -1.85 5.13 -26.47
CA GLY A 168 -1.80 4.98 -27.92
C GLY A 168 -1.00 3.77 -28.43
N ALA A 169 -0.58 2.89 -27.52
CA ALA A 169 0.15 1.66 -27.83
C ALA A 169 -0.25 0.56 -26.85
N LEU A 170 -0.13 -0.71 -27.27
CA LEU A 170 -0.34 -1.81 -26.33
C LEU A 170 0.74 -1.74 -25.24
N PRO A 171 0.32 -1.68 -23.96
CA PRO A 171 1.26 -1.53 -22.86
C PRO A 171 2.09 -2.81 -22.66
N VAL A 172 3.20 -2.68 -21.94
CA VAL A 172 4.06 -3.82 -21.59
C VAL A 172 3.24 -4.86 -20.80
N GLY A 173 3.40 -6.13 -21.16
CA GLY A 173 2.71 -7.25 -20.55
C GLY A 173 1.43 -7.68 -21.28
N PHE A 174 0.89 -6.83 -22.17
CA PHE A 174 -0.06 -7.27 -23.18
C PHE A 174 0.70 -7.87 -24.36
N THR A 175 0.28 -9.05 -24.79
CA THR A 175 0.92 -9.80 -25.87
C THR A 175 -0.12 -10.32 -26.86
N GLY A 176 0.34 -10.97 -27.92
CA GLY A 176 -0.53 -11.45 -28.98
C GLY A 176 -0.08 -10.93 -30.34
N SER A 177 -0.73 -11.43 -31.39
CA SER A 177 -0.42 -11.07 -32.76
C SER A 177 -1.67 -10.54 -33.43
N GLY A 178 -1.58 -9.39 -34.09
CA GLY A 178 -2.72 -8.83 -34.82
C GLY A 178 -3.75 -8.18 -33.91
N TRP A 179 -3.33 -7.54 -32.82
CA TRP A 179 -4.12 -6.55 -32.08
C TRP A 179 -3.30 -5.27 -31.98
N TYR A 180 -3.96 -4.12 -31.99
CA TYR A 180 -3.31 -2.81 -31.87
C TYR A 180 -4.26 -1.80 -31.23
N VAL A 181 -3.73 -0.67 -30.77
CA VAL A 181 -4.56 0.41 -30.22
C VAL A 181 -5.19 1.21 -31.35
N ASP A 182 -6.51 1.18 -31.43
CA ASP A 182 -7.30 2.10 -32.26
C ASP A 182 -7.43 3.44 -31.52
N ALA A 183 -7.40 4.55 -32.24
CA ALA A 183 -7.49 5.92 -31.71
C ALA A 183 -8.79 6.62 -32.11
N ALA A 184 -9.70 5.94 -32.81
CA ALA A 184 -10.99 6.48 -33.24
C ALA A 184 -12.18 5.88 -32.49
N THR A 185 -12.00 4.72 -31.86
CA THR A 185 -13.07 3.95 -31.23
C THR A 185 -12.62 3.60 -29.81
N GLY A 186 -13.23 4.21 -28.80
CA GLY A 186 -13.00 3.90 -27.39
C GLY A 186 -14.31 3.98 -26.61
N TYR A 187 -14.32 3.38 -25.42
CA TYR A 187 -15.44 3.49 -24.47
C TYR A 187 -15.25 4.68 -23.54
N SER A 188 -14.12 4.75 -22.82
CA SER A 188 -13.85 5.83 -21.87
C SER A 188 -13.42 7.11 -22.57
N SER A 189 -12.65 6.99 -23.64
CA SER A 189 -12.32 8.10 -24.54
C SER A 189 -12.23 7.62 -25.99
N THR A 190 -11.15 7.92 -26.73
CA THR A 190 -10.98 7.59 -28.14
C THR A 190 -10.13 6.35 -28.39
N HIS A 191 -9.34 5.90 -27.40
CA HIS A 191 -8.50 4.72 -27.58
C HIS A 191 -9.15 3.43 -27.06
N SER A 192 -8.85 2.32 -27.72
CA SER A 192 -9.11 0.97 -27.20
C SER A 192 -8.28 -0.07 -27.97
N ALA A 193 -8.18 -1.30 -27.46
CA ALA A 193 -7.53 -2.38 -28.18
C ALA A 193 -8.48 -2.95 -29.25
N ARG A 194 -8.05 -2.94 -30.50
CA ARG A 194 -8.78 -3.43 -31.66
C ARG A 194 -8.14 -4.69 -32.23
N SER A 195 -8.98 -5.63 -32.67
CA SER A 195 -8.53 -6.75 -33.47
C SER A 195 -7.98 -6.31 -34.83
N GLY A 196 -6.94 -6.98 -35.29
CA GLY A 196 -6.38 -6.85 -36.62
C GLY A 196 -7.32 -7.44 -37.68
N VAL A 197 -7.06 -7.07 -38.93
CA VAL A 197 -7.77 -7.64 -40.07
C VAL A 197 -7.31 -9.08 -40.26
N ILE A 198 -8.27 -10.00 -40.28
CA ILE A 198 -8.04 -11.44 -40.49
C ILE A 198 -8.91 -11.93 -41.65
N SER A 199 -8.43 -12.94 -42.38
CA SER A 199 -9.21 -13.59 -43.44
C SER A 199 -10.23 -14.58 -42.87
N ASP A 200 -11.06 -15.16 -43.74
CA ASP A 200 -11.94 -16.29 -43.42
C ASP A 200 -11.19 -17.39 -42.66
N TYR A 201 -11.84 -17.97 -41.65
CA TYR A 201 -11.29 -18.93 -40.67
C TYR A 201 -10.10 -18.41 -39.85
N GLY A 202 -9.79 -17.12 -39.95
CA GLY A 202 -8.71 -16.48 -39.23
C GLY A 202 -9.03 -16.34 -37.74
N VAL A 203 -7.96 -16.23 -36.95
CA VAL A 203 -8.03 -15.96 -35.51
C VAL A 203 -6.94 -14.96 -35.16
N THR A 204 -7.26 -14.01 -34.30
CA THR A 204 -6.30 -13.10 -33.67
C THR A 204 -6.59 -12.98 -32.18
N SER A 205 -5.55 -12.88 -31.36
CA SER A 205 -5.68 -12.89 -29.90
C SER A 205 -4.85 -11.80 -29.24
N LEU A 206 -5.42 -11.19 -28.21
CA LEU A 206 -4.77 -10.34 -27.23
C LEU A 206 -4.71 -11.08 -25.91
N TYR A 207 -3.54 -11.10 -25.28
CA TYR A 207 -3.30 -11.78 -24.02
C TYR A 207 -2.82 -10.82 -22.95
N ALA A 208 -3.25 -11.04 -21.71
CA ALA A 208 -2.66 -10.44 -20.51
C ALA A 208 -2.49 -11.53 -19.44
N THR A 209 -1.34 -11.55 -18.77
CA THR A 209 -1.11 -12.44 -17.62
C THR A 209 -1.26 -11.62 -16.35
N VAL A 210 -2.20 -12.00 -15.49
CA VAL A 210 -2.54 -11.25 -14.28
C VAL A 210 -2.41 -12.17 -13.07
N LYS A 211 -1.74 -11.69 -12.04
CA LYS A 211 -1.59 -12.38 -10.76
C LYS A 211 -2.55 -11.81 -9.72
N TYR A 212 -3.20 -12.70 -9.01
CA TYR A 212 -4.13 -12.43 -7.91
C TYR A 212 -3.58 -13.11 -6.65
N ASP A 213 -3.05 -12.33 -5.70
CA ASP A 213 -2.59 -12.89 -4.41
C ASP A 213 -3.78 -13.30 -3.53
N VAL A 214 -4.94 -12.65 -3.75
CA VAL A 214 -6.26 -13.01 -3.21
C VAL A 214 -7.29 -12.96 -4.34
N ALA A 215 -8.45 -13.59 -4.14
CA ALA A 215 -9.52 -13.58 -5.14
C ALA A 215 -9.94 -12.14 -5.50
N GLY A 216 -10.33 -11.95 -6.76
CA GLY A 216 -10.65 -10.65 -7.31
C GLY A 216 -11.61 -10.75 -8.50
N THR A 217 -11.59 -9.72 -9.34
CA THR A 217 -12.39 -9.68 -10.55
C THR A 217 -11.57 -9.20 -11.74
N VAL A 218 -12.01 -9.53 -12.94
CA VAL A 218 -11.62 -8.85 -14.17
C VAL A 218 -12.87 -8.26 -14.80
N THR A 219 -12.82 -6.99 -15.15
CA THR A 219 -13.88 -6.27 -15.87
C THR A 219 -13.31 -5.59 -17.09
N PHE A 220 -14.09 -5.51 -18.16
CA PHE A 220 -13.71 -4.79 -19.37
C PHE A 220 -14.94 -4.42 -20.17
N TRP A 221 -14.81 -3.38 -20.98
CA TRP A 221 -15.78 -3.00 -22.00
C TRP A 221 -15.44 -3.69 -23.31
N HIS A 222 -16.47 -4.10 -24.05
CA HIS A 222 -16.32 -4.72 -25.35
C HIS A 222 -17.33 -4.15 -26.35
N PHE A 223 -16.94 -4.14 -27.61
CA PHE A 223 -17.75 -3.69 -28.74
C PHE A 223 -17.44 -4.54 -29.96
N GLU A 224 -18.48 -5.02 -30.64
CA GLU A 224 -18.36 -5.81 -31.85
C GLU A 224 -18.95 -5.06 -33.04
N SER A 225 -18.23 -5.06 -34.16
CA SER A 225 -18.74 -4.70 -35.47
C SER A 225 -18.38 -5.82 -36.45
N SER A 226 -19.08 -6.95 -36.27
CA SER A 226 -18.79 -8.22 -36.92
C SER A 226 -20.09 -8.89 -37.41
N GLU A 227 -19.98 -10.05 -38.09
CA GLU A 227 -21.16 -10.81 -38.51
C GLU A 227 -21.90 -11.45 -37.32
N SER A 228 -23.20 -11.22 -37.23
CA SER A 228 -24.01 -11.70 -36.10
C SER A 228 -24.21 -13.22 -36.18
N GLY A 229 -23.73 -13.93 -35.16
CA GLY A 229 -23.86 -15.38 -35.06
C GLY A 229 -22.79 -16.18 -35.79
N TYR A 230 -21.71 -15.54 -36.26
CA TYR A 230 -20.66 -16.20 -37.05
C TYR A 230 -19.25 -15.76 -36.63
N ASP A 231 -18.98 -14.47 -36.67
CA ASP A 231 -17.73 -13.88 -36.22
C ASP A 231 -17.83 -13.52 -34.73
N TYR A 232 -16.85 -13.93 -33.92
CA TYR A 232 -16.95 -13.80 -32.47
C TYR A 232 -15.76 -13.10 -31.84
N LEU A 233 -16.05 -12.17 -30.92
CA LEU A 233 -15.16 -11.90 -29.79
C LEU A 233 -15.43 -12.95 -28.72
N GLY A 234 -14.40 -13.67 -28.28
CA GLY A 234 -14.46 -14.58 -27.14
C GLY A 234 -13.50 -14.14 -26.03
N PHE A 235 -13.95 -14.22 -24.78
CA PHE A 235 -13.11 -14.03 -23.59
C PHE A 235 -12.82 -15.35 -22.89
N TYR A 236 -11.54 -15.62 -22.64
CA TYR A 236 -11.08 -16.85 -22.00
C TYR A 236 -10.26 -16.54 -20.76
N VAL A 237 -10.40 -17.41 -19.75
CA VAL A 237 -9.54 -17.45 -18.55
C VAL A 237 -8.88 -18.82 -18.54
N ASP A 238 -7.56 -18.86 -18.58
CA ASP A 238 -6.75 -20.09 -18.61
C ASP A 238 -7.16 -21.06 -19.73
N ASN A 239 -7.41 -20.51 -20.92
CA ASN A 239 -7.91 -21.21 -22.12
C ASN A 239 -9.35 -21.75 -22.02
N ILE A 240 -10.08 -21.43 -20.94
CA ILE A 240 -11.50 -21.78 -20.79
C ILE A 240 -12.35 -20.59 -21.21
N LEU A 241 -13.16 -20.80 -22.27
CA LEU A 241 -14.11 -19.81 -22.76
C LEU A 241 -15.11 -19.47 -21.65
N GLN A 242 -15.17 -18.19 -21.29
CA GLN A 242 -16.16 -17.67 -20.35
C GLN A 242 -17.42 -17.22 -21.10
N GLN A 243 -17.23 -16.45 -22.17
CA GLN A 243 -18.33 -15.90 -22.97
C GLN A 243 -17.84 -15.48 -24.36
N GLN A 244 -18.79 -15.38 -25.31
CA GLN A 244 -18.55 -14.84 -26.64
C GLN A 244 -19.70 -13.92 -27.09
N TRP A 245 -19.36 -12.98 -27.96
CA TRP A 245 -20.24 -11.94 -28.52
C TRP A 245 -20.02 -11.81 -30.02
N SER A 246 -21.05 -11.39 -30.75
CA SER A 246 -21.01 -11.25 -32.22
C SER A 246 -22.01 -10.19 -32.67
N GLY A 247 -21.86 -9.72 -33.91
CA GLY A 247 -22.78 -8.76 -34.52
C GLY A 247 -22.31 -7.31 -34.39
N SER A 248 -23.26 -6.39 -34.57
CA SER A 248 -23.07 -4.95 -34.38
C SER A 248 -23.77 -4.51 -33.09
N THR A 249 -23.03 -4.48 -31.99
CA THR A 249 -23.53 -4.21 -30.64
C THR A 249 -23.24 -2.77 -30.24
N ALA A 250 -23.82 -2.28 -29.14
CA ALA A 250 -23.27 -1.11 -28.45
C ALA A 250 -22.25 -1.59 -27.41
N TRP A 251 -21.35 -0.70 -26.96
CA TRP A 251 -20.43 -1.02 -25.87
C TRP A 251 -21.18 -1.61 -24.67
N ALA A 252 -20.68 -2.75 -24.18
CA ALA A 252 -21.19 -3.42 -23.00
C ALA A 252 -20.03 -3.83 -22.08
N GLN A 253 -20.30 -3.93 -20.79
CA GLN A 253 -19.30 -4.34 -19.80
C GLN A 253 -19.48 -5.81 -19.46
N ALA A 254 -18.37 -6.55 -19.45
CA ALA A 254 -18.28 -7.90 -18.92
C ALA A 254 -17.54 -7.90 -17.58
N SER A 255 -17.89 -8.83 -16.69
CA SER A 255 -17.31 -8.97 -15.36
C SER A 255 -17.25 -10.44 -14.94
N TYR A 256 -16.08 -10.89 -14.50
CA TYR A 256 -15.84 -12.26 -14.08
C TYR A 256 -15.07 -12.29 -12.76
N SER A 257 -15.45 -13.19 -11.86
CA SER A 257 -14.67 -13.48 -10.64
C SER A 257 -13.46 -14.35 -10.99
N VAL A 258 -12.32 -14.05 -10.36
CA VAL A 258 -11.05 -14.74 -10.59
C VAL A 258 -10.49 -15.19 -9.24
N GLY A 259 -10.06 -16.45 -9.16
CA GLY A 259 -9.48 -17.01 -7.93
C GLY A 259 -8.07 -16.48 -7.67
N PRO A 260 -7.46 -16.81 -6.51
CA PRO A 260 -6.05 -16.57 -6.29
C PRO A 260 -5.20 -17.42 -7.24
N GLY A 261 -4.10 -16.86 -7.74
CA GLY A 261 -3.20 -17.52 -8.69
C GLY A 261 -2.76 -16.58 -9.80
N THR A 262 -1.96 -17.13 -10.73
CA THR A 262 -1.61 -16.45 -11.97
C THR A 262 -2.52 -16.96 -13.07
N HIS A 263 -3.23 -16.05 -13.72
CA HIS A 263 -4.23 -16.35 -14.74
C HIS A 263 -3.84 -15.73 -16.07
N ALA A 264 -4.11 -16.46 -17.15
CA ALA A 264 -3.98 -15.96 -18.51
C ALA A 264 -5.36 -15.54 -19.02
N PHE A 265 -5.51 -14.25 -19.33
CA PHE A 265 -6.68 -13.71 -19.99
C PHE A 265 -6.42 -13.63 -21.49
N GLU A 266 -7.42 -14.02 -22.27
CA GLU A 266 -7.40 -13.93 -23.74
C GLU A 266 -8.68 -13.30 -24.25
N TRP A 267 -8.52 -12.25 -25.06
CA TRP A 267 -9.56 -11.71 -25.94
C TRP A 267 -9.25 -12.17 -27.36
N ARG A 268 -10.11 -13.00 -27.91
CA ARG A 268 -9.91 -13.65 -29.22
C ARG A 268 -10.97 -13.18 -30.19
N TYR A 269 -10.56 -12.68 -31.34
CA TYR A 269 -11.43 -12.50 -32.49
C TYR A 269 -11.26 -13.67 -33.46
N SER A 270 -12.35 -14.34 -33.81
CA SER A 270 -12.35 -15.47 -34.75
C SER A 270 -13.42 -15.29 -35.81
N LYS A 271 -13.04 -15.57 -37.06
CA LYS A 271 -13.94 -15.54 -38.21
C LYS A 271 -14.42 -16.91 -38.64
N ASP A 272 -15.62 -16.97 -39.21
CA ASP A 272 -16.13 -18.16 -39.87
C ASP A 272 -15.67 -18.24 -41.35
N GLY A 273 -16.35 -19.06 -42.16
CA GLY A 273 -15.89 -19.43 -43.49
C GLY A 273 -16.17 -18.49 -44.64
N SER A 274 -16.92 -17.40 -44.42
CA SER A 274 -17.23 -16.42 -45.47
C SER A 274 -17.93 -15.19 -44.92
N LEU A 275 -17.92 -14.10 -45.69
CA LEU A 275 -18.62 -12.83 -45.44
C LEU A 275 -17.91 -11.94 -44.41
N SER A 276 -18.05 -10.63 -44.62
CA SER A 276 -17.58 -9.59 -43.71
C SER A 276 -18.74 -8.61 -43.52
N SER A 277 -18.98 -8.20 -42.28
CA SER A 277 -20.02 -7.25 -41.93
C SER A 277 -19.46 -6.15 -41.03
N GLY A 278 -20.01 -4.94 -41.14
CA GLY A 278 -19.54 -3.80 -40.37
C GLY A 278 -18.07 -3.48 -40.66
N SER A 279 -17.29 -3.28 -39.60
CA SER A 279 -15.85 -3.04 -39.69
C SER A 279 -15.01 -4.32 -39.66
N ASP A 280 -15.67 -5.47 -39.55
CA ASP A 280 -15.05 -6.79 -39.48
C ASP A 280 -14.00 -6.88 -38.36
N ALA A 281 -14.35 -6.34 -37.20
CA ALA A 281 -13.45 -6.18 -36.07
C ALA A 281 -14.20 -6.09 -34.73
N VAL A 282 -13.43 -6.25 -33.67
CA VAL A 282 -13.89 -6.16 -32.28
C VAL A 282 -12.93 -5.31 -31.47
N TRP A 283 -13.44 -4.70 -30.40
CA TRP A 283 -12.70 -3.80 -29.53
C TRP A 283 -12.88 -4.17 -28.06
N VAL A 284 -11.84 -3.93 -27.27
CA VAL A 284 -11.80 -4.12 -25.82
C VAL A 284 -11.19 -2.87 -25.18
N ASP A 285 -11.82 -2.37 -24.12
CA ASP A 285 -11.41 -1.16 -23.42
C ASP A 285 -11.64 -1.27 -21.90
N GLY A 286 -11.00 -0.39 -21.12
CA GLY A 286 -11.20 -0.27 -19.67
C GLY A 286 -11.02 -1.58 -18.92
N ILE A 287 -9.92 -2.29 -19.21
CA ILE A 287 -9.59 -3.57 -18.57
C ILE A 287 -9.12 -3.27 -17.15
N LEU A 288 -9.93 -3.65 -16.17
CA LEU A 288 -9.65 -3.48 -14.74
C LEU A 288 -9.63 -4.83 -14.04
N ALA A 289 -8.52 -5.12 -13.36
CA ALA A 289 -8.35 -6.30 -12.51
C ALA A 289 -8.33 -5.89 -11.03
N THR A 290 -9.47 -5.90 -10.37
CA THR A 290 -9.54 -5.65 -8.92
C THR A 290 -8.82 -6.78 -8.17
N ASN A 291 -7.84 -6.42 -7.33
CA ASN A 291 -6.90 -7.35 -6.66
C ASN A 291 -5.98 -8.14 -7.62
N GLY A 292 -5.96 -7.78 -8.90
CA GLY A 292 -5.10 -8.40 -9.91
C GLY A 292 -4.05 -7.42 -10.41
N TYR A 293 -2.80 -7.85 -10.52
CA TYR A 293 -1.70 -7.04 -11.05
C TYR A 293 -0.90 -7.79 -12.10
N MET A 294 -0.20 -7.04 -12.95
CA MET A 294 0.76 -7.61 -13.89
C MET A 294 2.03 -8.05 -13.11
N PRO A 295 2.41 -9.34 -13.15
CA PRO A 295 3.53 -9.87 -12.38
C PRO A 295 4.90 -9.33 -12.83
#